data_AF-A0A7J3A373-F1
#
_entry.id   AF-A0A7J3A373-F1
#
_cell.length_a   1.000
_cell.length_b   1.000
_cell.length_c   1.000
_cell.angle_alpha   90.00
_cell.angle_beta   90.00
_cell.angle_gamma   90.00
#
_symmetry.space_group_name_H-M   'P 1'
#
loop_
_entity.id
_entity.type
_entity.pdbx_description
1 polymer ?
#
loop_
_entity_poly.entity_id
_entity_poly.type
_entity_poly.pdbx_seq_one_letter_code
_entity_poly.pdbx_strand_id
1 'polypeptide(L)'
;VDLPIDRRAIHTSRLYHAIMEIIQDYSGKVVRLEEIGRRIAEKLLKDNPYSSKAYVNIDSDVYYRAEPPITKSISYEPFNFYVRVRAANNLEKIDIRQAIGVETYGLTACPCAKEVVRTLYNGVTATHMQRAKAKVFIQFSNNIEIDIVELLNIVNSSFSSPLYSYLKRVDEAKVVVDSLKSTRFVEDTLREIVKKIIERWSHLPDNSRIYAYLESIESIHPQNIAAYIDISVGRARLLLKK
;
A
#
# COMPACT_ATOMS: atom_id res chain seq x y z
N VAL A 1 5.85 16.07 -16.40
CA VAL A 1 6.76 15.73 -17.52
C VAL A 1 8.14 16.28 -17.22
N ASP A 2 9.20 15.66 -17.72
CA ASP A 2 10.54 16.21 -17.61
C ASP A 2 10.77 17.36 -18.61
N LEU A 3 11.68 18.28 -18.27
CA LEU A 3 12.05 19.42 -19.09
C LEU A 3 13.52 19.25 -19.54
N PRO A 4 13.78 19.21 -20.85
CA PRO A 4 15.14 19.25 -21.38
C PRO A 4 15.92 20.49 -20.97
N ILE A 5 17.24 20.38 -20.91
CA ILE A 5 18.12 21.47 -20.44
C ILE A 5 18.12 22.71 -21.34
N ASP A 6 17.79 22.54 -22.63
CA ASP A 6 17.69 23.60 -23.63
C ASP A 6 16.36 24.38 -23.57
N ARG A 7 15.44 24.02 -22.66
CA ARG A 7 14.14 24.66 -22.53
C ARG A 7 13.98 25.43 -21.22
N ARG A 8 13.31 26.58 -21.33
CA ARG A 8 13.04 27.47 -20.19
C ARG A 8 11.82 27.07 -19.37
N ALA A 9 10.78 26.50 -19.99
CA ALA A 9 9.53 26.18 -19.30
C ALA A 9 8.73 25.06 -20.01
N ILE A 10 7.80 24.44 -19.26
CA ILE A 10 6.79 23.51 -19.76
C ILE A 10 5.54 24.25 -20.27
N HIS A 11 4.74 23.58 -21.11
CA HIS A 11 3.42 24.09 -21.51
C HIS A 11 2.32 23.62 -20.53
N THR A 12 2.00 24.44 -19.53
CA THR A 12 1.04 24.09 -18.47
C THR A 12 -0.36 23.76 -18.99
N SER A 13 -0.85 24.47 -20.01
CA SER A 13 -2.18 24.23 -20.59
C SER A 13 -2.34 22.83 -21.18
N ARG A 14 -1.27 22.25 -21.72
CA ARG A 14 -1.28 20.87 -22.26
C ARG A 14 -1.45 19.83 -21.16
N LEU A 15 -0.96 20.11 -19.95
CA LEU A 15 -1.15 19.22 -18.81
C LEU A 15 -2.63 19.13 -18.44
N TYR A 16 -3.27 20.29 -18.31
CA TYR A 16 -4.69 20.37 -17.98
C TYR A 16 -5.56 19.71 -19.06
N HIS A 17 -5.28 20.01 -20.33
CA HIS A 17 -5.98 19.41 -21.46
C HIS A 17 -5.91 17.88 -21.46
N ALA A 18 -4.70 17.31 -21.30
CA ALA A 18 -4.49 15.87 -21.28
C ALA A 18 -5.27 15.19 -20.13
N ILE A 19 -5.35 15.82 -18.95
CA ILE A 19 -6.12 15.29 -17.83
C ILE A 19 -7.62 15.35 -18.13
N MET A 20 -8.13 16.50 -18.60
CA MET A 20 -9.56 16.69 -18.87
C MET A 20 -10.08 15.77 -19.97
N GLU A 21 -9.35 15.64 -21.07
CA GLU A 21 -9.71 14.76 -22.19
C GLU A 21 -9.87 13.31 -21.71
N ILE A 22 -8.90 12.79 -20.96
CA ILE A 22 -8.96 11.41 -20.45
C ILE A 22 -10.07 11.24 -19.42
N ILE A 23 -10.29 12.19 -18.51
CA ILE A 23 -11.36 12.10 -17.51
C ILE A 23 -12.74 12.13 -18.17
N GLN A 24 -12.94 12.96 -19.19
CA GLN A 24 -14.22 13.07 -19.90
C GLN A 24 -14.65 11.76 -20.58
N ASP A 25 -13.71 11.01 -21.15
CA ASP A 25 -13.97 9.69 -21.75
C ASP A 25 -14.62 8.69 -20.78
N TYR A 26 -14.43 8.92 -19.48
CA TYR A 26 -14.84 8.05 -18.39
C TYR A 26 -16.01 8.58 -17.58
N SER A 27 -16.58 9.73 -17.95
CA SER A 27 -17.78 10.27 -17.29
C SER A 27 -18.92 9.24 -17.34
N GLY A 28 -19.45 8.87 -16.18
CA GLY A 28 -20.53 7.88 -16.05
C GLY A 28 -20.11 6.41 -16.24
N LYS A 29 -18.81 6.10 -16.31
CA LYS A 29 -18.29 4.72 -16.44
C LYS A 29 -17.56 4.27 -15.19
N VAL A 30 -17.59 2.96 -14.89
CA VAL A 30 -16.75 2.34 -13.86
C VAL A 30 -15.39 2.01 -14.47
N VAL A 31 -14.33 2.58 -13.91
CA VAL A 31 -12.97 2.52 -14.48
C VAL A 31 -11.96 2.38 -13.36
N ARG A 32 -10.87 1.64 -13.63
CA ARG A 32 -9.74 1.55 -12.72
C ARG A 32 -8.88 2.79 -12.80
N LEU A 33 -8.55 3.36 -11.65
CA LEU A 33 -7.70 4.56 -11.56
C LEU A 33 -6.29 4.33 -12.13
N GLU A 34 -5.80 3.09 -12.13
CA GLU A 34 -4.55 2.70 -12.80
C GLU A 34 -4.56 2.94 -14.30
N GLU A 35 -5.69 2.66 -14.94
CA GLU A 35 -5.87 2.84 -16.38
C GLU A 35 -5.91 4.32 -16.73
N ILE A 36 -6.61 5.11 -15.91
CA ILE A 36 -6.63 6.57 -16.02
C ILE A 36 -5.22 7.13 -15.91
N GLY A 37 -4.47 6.74 -14.88
CA GLY A 37 -3.08 7.17 -14.69
C GLY A 37 -2.19 6.80 -15.88
N ARG A 38 -2.37 5.60 -16.45
CA ARG A 38 -1.66 5.13 -17.65
C ARG A 38 -1.92 6.02 -18.85
N ARG A 39 -3.19 6.22 -19.19
CA ARG A 39 -3.60 6.99 -20.36
C ARG A 39 -3.19 8.45 -20.26
N ILE A 40 -3.29 9.05 -19.07
CA ILE A 40 -2.77 10.41 -18.82
C ILE A 40 -1.27 10.44 -19.09
N ALA A 41 -0.49 9.48 -18.58
CA ALA A 41 0.96 9.47 -18.77
C ALA A 41 1.36 9.32 -20.26
N GLU A 42 0.68 8.44 -21.00
CA GLU A 42 0.87 8.26 -22.45
C GLU A 42 0.52 9.53 -23.22
N LYS A 43 -0.63 10.15 -22.90
CA LYS A 43 -1.11 11.37 -23.55
C LYS A 43 -0.18 12.55 -23.28
N LEU A 44 0.29 12.69 -22.04
CA LEU A 44 1.26 13.72 -21.65
C LEU A 44 2.56 13.63 -22.46
N LEU A 45 3.08 12.42 -22.70
CA LEU A 45 4.25 12.25 -23.56
C LEU A 45 3.96 12.61 -25.02
N LYS A 46 2.82 12.16 -25.56
CA LYS A 46 2.42 12.47 -26.95
C LYS A 46 2.25 13.97 -27.18
N ASP A 47 1.61 14.67 -26.25
CA ASP A 47 1.34 16.11 -26.35
C ASP A 47 2.59 16.97 -26.04
N ASN A 48 3.64 16.37 -25.46
CA ASN A 48 4.91 17.02 -25.14
C ASN A 48 6.08 16.24 -25.76
N PRO A 49 6.27 16.31 -27.08
CA PRO A 49 7.28 15.51 -27.80
C PRO A 49 8.73 15.84 -27.42
N TYR A 50 8.95 16.94 -26.70
CA TYR A 50 10.24 17.33 -26.15
C TYR A 50 10.57 16.62 -24.83
N SER A 51 9.60 16.01 -24.17
CA SER A 51 9.79 15.31 -22.90
C SER A 51 10.17 13.85 -23.14
N SER A 52 11.15 13.35 -22.41
CA SER A 52 11.55 11.94 -22.46
C SER A 52 10.72 11.08 -21.50
N LYS A 53 10.14 11.69 -20.46
CA LYS A 53 9.42 11.01 -19.37
C LYS A 53 8.19 11.78 -18.92
N ALA A 54 7.13 11.05 -18.62
CA ALA A 54 5.97 11.55 -17.90
C ALA A 54 5.79 10.78 -16.58
N TYR A 55 5.40 11.51 -15.55
CA TYR A 55 5.10 10.98 -14.24
C TYR A 55 3.68 11.44 -13.88
N VAL A 56 2.84 10.49 -13.49
CA VAL A 56 1.47 10.75 -13.03
C VAL A 56 1.31 10.09 -11.68
N ASN A 57 0.92 10.89 -10.69
CA ASN A 57 0.64 10.43 -9.33
C ASN A 57 -0.83 10.74 -9.03
N ILE A 58 -1.60 9.71 -8.68
CA ILE A 58 -2.97 9.85 -8.21
C ILE A 58 -2.98 9.42 -6.75
N ASP A 59 -3.48 10.30 -5.88
CA ASP A 59 -3.61 10.09 -4.44
C ASP A 59 -5.09 10.27 -4.13
N SER A 60 -5.68 9.30 -3.45
CA SER A 60 -7.09 9.36 -3.09
C SER A 60 -7.31 8.84 -1.68
N ASP A 61 -8.21 9.51 -0.97
CA ASP A 61 -8.75 9.02 0.29
C ASP A 61 -9.98 8.18 -0.02
N VAL A 62 -10.03 6.97 0.54
CA VAL A 62 -11.10 6.01 0.28
C VAL A 62 -11.57 5.43 1.60
N TYR A 63 -12.86 5.13 1.68
CA TYR A 63 -13.47 4.46 2.83
C TYR A 63 -13.92 3.06 2.41
N TYR A 64 -13.58 2.04 3.20
CA TYR A 64 -14.05 0.68 2.96
C TYR A 64 -14.93 0.21 4.11
N ARG A 65 -15.89 -0.65 3.78
CA ARG A 65 -16.77 -1.29 4.76
C ARG A 65 -15.97 -2.29 5.59
N ALA A 66 -15.95 -2.12 6.91
CA ALA A 66 -15.32 -3.04 7.86
C ALA A 66 -16.35 -3.58 8.85
N GLU A 67 -16.14 -4.83 9.26
CA GLU A 67 -16.98 -5.52 10.23
C GLU A 67 -16.12 -6.11 11.36
N PRO A 68 -16.40 -5.77 12.63
CA PRO A 68 -15.66 -6.31 13.75
C PRO A 68 -15.91 -7.82 13.94
N PRO A 69 -15.08 -8.51 14.72
CA PRO A 69 -15.07 -9.96 14.77
C PRO A 69 -16.37 -10.59 15.29
N ILE A 70 -17.06 -9.97 16.25
CA ILE A 70 -18.22 -10.58 16.93
C ILE A 70 -19.53 -10.02 16.42
N THR A 71 -19.77 -8.72 16.59
CA THR A 71 -21.12 -8.15 16.41
C THR A 71 -21.44 -7.81 14.97
N LYS A 72 -20.42 -7.79 14.10
CA LYS A 72 -20.53 -7.39 12.69
C LYS A 72 -21.17 -6.01 12.48
N SER A 73 -21.10 -5.15 13.50
CA SER A 73 -21.59 -3.79 13.42
C SER A 73 -20.77 -3.02 12.38
N ILE A 74 -21.42 -2.55 11.32
CA ILE A 74 -20.73 -1.95 10.17
C ILE A 74 -20.05 -0.63 10.57
N SER A 75 -18.81 -0.47 10.12
CA SER A 75 -18.03 0.77 10.16
C SER A 75 -17.38 1.02 8.79
N TYR A 76 -16.95 2.26 8.57
CA TYR A 76 -16.24 2.66 7.35
C TYR A 76 -14.86 3.17 7.73
N GLU A 77 -13.83 2.40 7.39
CA GLU A 77 -12.46 2.73 7.75
C GLU A 77 -11.74 3.44 6.61
N PRO A 78 -10.99 4.52 6.90
CA PRO A 78 -10.24 5.24 5.89
C PRO A 78 -8.96 4.49 5.51
N PHE A 79 -8.61 4.54 4.23
CA PHE A 79 -7.28 4.21 3.73
C PHE A 79 -6.92 5.14 2.58
N ASN A 80 -5.63 5.33 2.35
CA ASN A 80 -5.16 6.06 1.18
C ASN A 80 -4.82 5.07 0.06
N PHE A 81 -5.24 5.42 -1.14
CA PHE A 81 -4.95 4.71 -2.36
C PHE A 81 -3.99 5.52 -3.23
N TYR A 82 -3.03 4.84 -3.84
CA TYR A 82 -2.03 5.45 -4.69
C TYR A 82 -1.90 4.75 -6.04
N VAL A 83 -1.87 5.56 -7.11
CA VAL A 83 -1.37 5.16 -8.42
C VAL A 83 -0.13 5.99 -8.72
N ARG A 84 0.95 5.34 -9.13
CA ARG A 84 2.14 5.97 -9.66
C ARG A 84 2.41 5.41 -11.03
N VAL A 85 2.43 6.27 -12.05
CA VAL A 85 2.77 5.86 -13.41
C VAL A 85 3.98 6.65 -13.88
N ARG A 86 4.97 5.92 -14.39
CA ARG A 86 6.08 6.47 -15.14
C ARG A 86 6.00 5.95 -16.56
N ALA A 87 5.84 6.86 -17.51
CA ALA A 87 6.00 6.58 -18.93
C ALA A 87 7.34 7.15 -19.39
N ALA A 88 8.09 6.40 -20.19
CA ALA A 88 9.35 6.82 -20.77
C ALA A 88 9.38 6.52 -22.27
N ASN A 89 9.83 7.48 -23.07
CA ASN A 89 9.99 7.28 -24.50
C ASN A 89 11.25 6.45 -24.75
N ASN A 90 11.08 5.24 -25.29
CA ASN A 90 12.17 4.39 -25.75
C ASN A 90 12.03 4.24 -27.26
N LEU A 91 13.14 4.21 -28.01
CA LEU A 91 13.23 4.47 -29.46
C LEU A 91 12.14 3.83 -30.34
N GLU A 92 11.54 2.70 -29.94
CA GLU A 92 10.49 1.99 -30.67
C GLU A 92 9.11 1.98 -29.97
N LYS A 93 9.03 2.19 -28.64
CA LYS A 93 7.78 2.17 -27.88
C LYS A 93 7.86 2.96 -26.57
N ILE A 94 6.69 3.40 -26.08
CA ILE A 94 6.58 3.95 -24.73
C ILE A 94 6.73 2.81 -23.71
N ASP A 95 7.76 2.88 -22.86
CA ASP A 95 7.92 2.01 -21.70
C ASP A 95 7.08 2.55 -20.54
N ILE A 96 6.22 1.71 -19.98
CA ILE A 96 5.31 2.10 -18.89
C ILE A 96 5.59 1.23 -17.68
N ARG A 97 5.91 1.89 -16.57
CA ARG A 97 5.98 1.28 -15.25
C ARG A 97 4.90 1.86 -14.37
N GLN A 98 4.10 1.00 -13.77
CA GLN A 98 3.03 1.39 -12.86
C GLN A 98 3.33 0.85 -11.48
N ALA A 99 2.89 1.57 -10.45
CA ALA A 99 2.81 1.07 -9.10
C ALA A 99 1.45 1.40 -8.52
N ILE A 100 0.85 0.39 -7.90
CA ILE A 100 -0.38 0.51 -7.12
C ILE A 100 0.02 0.42 -5.66
N GLY A 101 -0.55 1.28 -4.82
CA GLY A 101 -0.28 1.22 -3.39
C GLY A 101 -1.47 1.54 -2.50
N VAL A 102 -1.36 1.04 -1.28
CA VAL A 102 -2.27 1.32 -0.16
C VAL A 102 -1.48 1.88 1.00
N GLU A 103 -2.13 2.74 1.77
CA GLU A 103 -1.67 3.13 3.10
C GLU A 103 -2.83 3.07 4.07
N THR A 104 -2.63 2.37 5.18
CA THR A 104 -3.67 2.13 6.19
C THR A 104 -3.04 2.02 7.57
N TYR A 105 -3.89 2.06 8.60
CA TYR A 105 -3.49 1.85 9.98
C TYR A 105 -3.92 0.47 10.48
N GLY A 106 -3.09 -0.10 11.34
CA GLY A 106 -3.37 -1.33 12.06
C GLY A 106 -2.88 -1.29 13.49
N LEU A 107 -3.18 -2.34 14.26
CA LEU A 107 -2.67 -2.55 15.61
C LEU A 107 -1.46 -3.46 15.58
N THR A 108 -0.37 -3.03 16.21
CA THR A 108 0.80 -3.89 16.49
C THR A 108 0.89 -4.15 17.98
N ALA A 109 1.23 -5.39 18.35
CA ALA A 109 1.40 -5.83 19.71
C ALA A 109 2.80 -6.45 19.88
N CYS A 110 3.57 -5.96 20.85
CA CYS A 110 4.98 -6.29 20.97
C CYS A 110 5.19 -7.75 21.46
N PRO A 111 5.90 -8.61 20.71
CA PRO A 111 6.24 -9.96 21.14
C PRO A 111 7.22 -9.95 22.33
N CYS A 112 8.19 -9.04 22.32
CA CYS A 112 9.23 -8.95 23.36
C CYS A 112 8.62 -8.64 24.73
N ALA A 113 7.82 -7.57 24.82
CA ALA A 113 7.18 -7.20 26.07
C ALA A 113 6.19 -8.25 26.55
N LYS A 114 5.48 -8.94 25.65
CA LYS A 114 4.61 -10.07 26.01
C LYS A 114 5.38 -11.16 26.75
N GLU A 115 6.55 -11.53 26.25
CA GLU A 115 7.38 -12.57 26.87
C GLU A 115 7.94 -12.11 28.21
N VAL A 116 8.49 -10.89 28.27
CA VAL A 116 9.04 -10.31 29.51
C VAL A 116 7.98 -10.22 30.61
N VAL A 117 6.78 -9.72 30.28
CA VAL A 117 5.67 -9.64 31.25
C VAL A 117 5.27 -11.04 31.71
N ARG A 118 5.17 -12.00 30.80
CA ARG A 118 4.84 -13.38 31.15
C ARG A 118 5.85 -13.99 32.11
N THR A 119 7.14 -13.76 31.89
CA THR A 119 8.22 -14.28 32.77
C THR A 119 8.23 -13.59 34.13
N LEU A 120 8.16 -12.25 34.16
CA LEU A 120 8.35 -11.47 35.40
C LEU A 120 7.08 -11.36 36.26
N TYR A 121 5.90 -11.50 35.66
CA TYR A 121 4.60 -11.36 36.35
C TYR A 121 3.82 -12.67 36.34
N ASN A 122 4.49 -13.78 36.64
CA ASN A 122 3.87 -15.08 36.92
C ASN A 122 2.84 -15.55 35.87
N GLY A 123 3.18 -15.45 34.59
CA GLY A 123 2.35 -15.94 33.50
C GLY A 123 1.28 -14.98 32.99
N VAL A 124 1.22 -13.75 33.50
CA VAL A 124 0.35 -12.69 32.95
C VAL A 124 0.62 -12.51 31.46
N THR A 125 -0.44 -12.62 30.64
CA THR A 125 -0.34 -12.40 29.20
C THR A 125 -0.80 -10.98 28.88
N ALA A 126 0.15 -10.05 28.86
CA ALA A 126 -0.08 -8.66 28.49
C ALA A 126 1.14 -8.09 27.78
N THR A 127 0.95 -7.08 26.94
CA THR A 127 2.02 -6.36 26.24
C THR A 127 1.55 -4.96 25.91
N HIS A 128 2.49 -4.06 25.61
CA HIS A 128 2.11 -2.78 25.03
C HIS A 128 1.66 -2.98 23.58
N MET A 129 0.67 -2.19 23.20
CA MET A 129 0.07 -2.20 21.87
C MET A 129 -0.01 -0.78 21.37
N GLN A 130 0.09 -0.61 20.06
CA GLN A 130 0.07 0.70 19.45
C GLN A 130 -0.39 0.69 18.00
N ARG A 131 -0.84 1.87 17.56
CA ARG A 131 -1.20 2.09 16.17
C ARG A 131 0.05 2.12 15.30
N ALA A 132 0.03 1.39 14.20
CA ALA A 132 1.07 1.38 13.19
C ALA A 132 0.49 1.78 11.83
N LYS A 133 1.27 2.50 11.04
CA LYS A 133 0.95 2.95 9.70
C LYS A 133 1.73 2.10 8.70
N ALA A 134 1.05 1.38 7.82
CA ALA A 134 1.68 0.61 6.75
C ALA A 134 1.42 1.29 5.41
N LYS A 135 2.46 1.37 4.57
CA LYS A 135 2.40 1.86 3.20
C LYS A 135 3.04 0.84 2.28
N VAL A 136 2.28 0.33 1.33
CA VAL A 136 2.70 -0.76 0.44
C VAL A 136 2.48 -0.37 -1.00
N PHE A 137 3.48 -0.60 -1.85
CA PHE A 137 3.42 -0.44 -3.29
C PHE A 137 3.86 -1.73 -3.99
N ILE A 138 3.10 -2.12 -5.01
CA ILE A 138 3.48 -3.14 -5.97
C ILE A 138 3.73 -2.45 -7.30
N GLN A 139 4.99 -2.40 -7.72
CA GLN A 139 5.41 -1.88 -9.01
C GLN A 139 5.54 -3.03 -10.02
N PHE A 140 5.00 -2.83 -11.21
CA PHE A 140 5.06 -3.81 -12.28
C PHE A 140 5.11 -3.14 -13.66
N SER A 141 5.46 -3.94 -14.66
CA SER A 141 5.36 -3.60 -16.08
C SER A 141 4.21 -4.39 -16.69
N ASN A 142 3.63 -3.90 -17.79
CA ASN A 142 2.48 -4.49 -18.49
C ASN A 142 1.13 -4.32 -17.76
N ASN A 143 0.07 -4.83 -18.40
CA ASN A 143 -1.31 -4.73 -17.95
C ASN A 143 -1.62 -5.85 -16.93
N ILE A 144 -1.04 -5.75 -15.74
CA ILE A 144 -1.31 -6.67 -14.62
C ILE A 144 -2.41 -6.06 -13.75
N GLU A 145 -3.34 -6.91 -13.35
CA GLU A 145 -4.46 -6.50 -12.51
C GLU A 145 -4.17 -6.83 -11.05
N ILE A 146 -4.13 -5.80 -10.21
CA ILE A 146 -4.01 -5.92 -8.77
C ILE A 146 -5.28 -5.32 -8.16
N ASP A 147 -6.06 -6.16 -7.49
CA ASP A 147 -7.24 -5.68 -6.77
C ASP A 147 -6.79 -4.91 -5.52
N ILE A 148 -7.23 -3.66 -5.41
CA ILE A 148 -6.81 -2.78 -4.33
C ILE A 148 -7.42 -3.16 -2.97
N VAL A 149 -8.67 -3.64 -2.98
CA VAL A 149 -9.36 -4.09 -1.77
C VAL A 149 -8.66 -5.33 -1.23
N GLU A 150 -8.22 -6.20 -2.12
CA GLU A 150 -7.42 -7.36 -1.76
C GLU A 150 -6.04 -6.99 -1.21
N LEU A 151 -5.34 -6.04 -1.83
CA LEU A 151 -4.08 -5.53 -1.27
C LEU A 151 -4.28 -4.93 0.12
N LEU A 152 -5.33 -4.14 0.31
CA LEU A 152 -5.72 -3.61 1.61
C LEU A 152 -5.99 -4.72 2.63
N ASN A 153 -6.71 -5.77 2.25
CA ASN A 153 -6.99 -6.93 3.10
C ASN A 153 -5.72 -7.70 3.48
N ILE A 154 -4.77 -7.84 2.56
CA ILE A 154 -3.46 -8.43 2.85
C ILE A 154 -2.73 -7.60 3.90
N VAL A 155 -2.70 -6.27 3.75
CA VAL A 155 -2.05 -5.37 4.71
C VAL A 155 -2.74 -5.44 6.08
N ASN A 156 -4.07 -5.28 6.11
CA ASN A 156 -4.87 -5.33 7.34
C ASN A 156 -4.72 -6.65 8.10
N SER A 157 -4.71 -7.78 7.40
CA SER A 157 -4.57 -9.10 8.01
C SER A 157 -3.13 -9.45 8.46
N SER A 158 -2.16 -8.58 8.17
CA SER A 158 -0.74 -8.78 8.52
C SER A 158 -0.33 -8.06 9.80
N PHE A 159 -1.15 -7.12 10.27
CA PHE A 159 -1.04 -6.55 11.60
C PHE A 159 -1.37 -7.58 12.69
N SER A 160 -1.10 -7.24 13.96
CA SER A 160 -1.58 -8.06 15.08
C SER A 160 -3.11 -8.08 15.13
N SER A 161 -3.75 -6.97 14.77
CA SER A 161 -5.19 -6.87 14.54
C SER A 161 -5.52 -5.68 13.63
N PRO A 162 -6.58 -5.73 12.80
CA PRO A 162 -7.09 -4.55 12.11
C PRO A 162 -7.70 -3.54 13.09
N LEU A 163 -7.89 -2.30 12.62
CA LEU A 163 -8.60 -1.25 13.36
C LEU A 163 -10.05 -1.16 12.91
N TYR A 164 -10.89 -0.70 13.83
CA TYR A 164 -12.31 -0.46 13.62
C TYR A 164 -12.71 0.81 14.36
N SER A 165 -13.44 1.69 13.70
CA SER A 165 -13.96 2.95 14.24
C SER A 165 -15.18 2.72 15.14
N TYR A 166 -15.91 1.63 14.94
CA TYR A 166 -17.09 1.30 15.76
C TYR A 166 -16.99 -0.11 16.36
N LEU A 167 -16.72 -0.17 17.67
CA LEU A 167 -16.61 -1.40 18.44
C LEU A 167 -17.62 -1.40 19.59
N LYS A 168 -18.34 -2.50 19.77
CA LYS A 168 -19.05 -2.77 21.04
C LYS A 168 -18.07 -3.43 22.02
N ARG A 169 -18.40 -3.41 23.31
CA ARG A 169 -17.51 -3.96 24.38
C ARG A 169 -17.00 -5.38 24.10
N VAL A 170 -17.85 -6.25 23.56
CA VAL A 170 -17.46 -7.62 23.21
C VAL A 170 -16.46 -7.66 22.04
N ASP A 171 -16.59 -6.76 21.06
CA ASP A 171 -15.66 -6.67 19.94
C ASP A 171 -14.32 -6.09 20.37
N GLU A 172 -14.34 -5.05 21.21
CA GLU A 172 -13.13 -4.44 21.78
C GLU A 172 -12.28 -5.48 22.54
N ALA A 173 -12.92 -6.24 23.43
CA ALA A 173 -12.27 -7.33 24.15
C ALA A 173 -11.69 -8.38 23.19
N LYS A 174 -12.39 -8.69 22.09
CA LYS A 174 -11.93 -9.66 21.09
C LYS A 174 -10.72 -9.16 20.30
N VAL A 175 -10.73 -7.89 19.87
CA VAL A 175 -9.62 -7.24 19.17
C VAL A 175 -8.35 -7.25 20.03
N VAL A 176 -8.48 -6.95 21.33
CA VAL A 176 -7.37 -6.99 22.30
C VAL A 176 -6.86 -8.42 22.51
N VAL A 177 -7.75 -9.39 22.67
CA VAL A 177 -7.34 -10.79 22.88
C VAL A 177 -6.70 -11.37 21.61
N ASP A 178 -7.19 -11.02 20.43
CA ASP A 178 -6.62 -11.49 19.17
C ASP A 178 -5.23 -10.90 18.92
N SER A 179 -5.03 -9.60 19.18
CA SER A 179 -3.70 -8.99 19.04
C SER A 179 -2.65 -9.62 19.96
N LEU A 180 -3.06 -10.07 21.15
CA LEU A 180 -2.19 -10.83 22.06
C LEU A 180 -1.84 -12.21 21.52
N LYS A 181 -2.66 -12.84 20.66
CA LYS A 181 -2.35 -14.13 20.04
C LYS A 181 -1.39 -13.98 18.86
N SER A 182 -1.49 -12.88 18.12
CA SER A 182 -0.69 -12.57 16.92
C SER A 182 0.24 -11.37 17.13
N THR A 183 1.03 -11.39 18.22
CA THR A 183 2.09 -10.38 18.43
C THR A 183 3.11 -10.42 17.31
N ARG A 184 3.48 -9.25 16.76
CA ARG A 184 4.43 -9.12 15.65
C ARG A 184 5.30 -7.88 15.85
N PHE A 185 6.58 -7.99 15.54
CA PHE A 185 7.43 -6.80 15.34
C PHE A 185 7.07 -6.11 14.01
N VAL A 186 7.54 -4.88 13.82
CA VAL A 186 7.35 -4.12 12.57
C VAL A 186 7.91 -4.90 11.37
N GLU A 187 9.04 -5.57 11.55
CA GLU A 187 9.70 -6.39 10.53
C GLU A 187 8.89 -7.65 10.22
N ASP A 188 8.27 -8.28 11.21
CA ASP A 188 7.46 -9.48 11.01
C ASP A 188 6.18 -9.17 10.24
N THR A 189 5.54 -8.04 10.54
CA THR A 189 4.39 -7.56 9.77
C THR A 189 4.77 -7.29 8.32
N LEU A 190 5.93 -6.66 8.06
CA LEU A 190 6.40 -6.43 6.68
C LEU A 190 6.71 -7.74 5.94
N ARG A 191 7.36 -8.70 6.60
CA ARG A 191 7.64 -10.03 6.01
C ARG A 191 6.34 -10.75 5.65
N GLU A 192 5.33 -10.68 6.52
CA GLU A 192 4.01 -11.26 6.27
C GLU A 192 3.31 -10.63 5.07
N ILE A 193 3.33 -9.29 4.97
CA ILE A 193 2.77 -8.54 3.85
C ILE A 193 3.40 -9.04 2.55
N VAL A 194 4.73 -9.06 2.47
CA VAL A 194 5.45 -9.50 1.26
C VAL A 194 5.13 -10.96 0.93
N LYS A 195 5.10 -11.85 1.93
CA LYS A 195 4.74 -13.26 1.74
C LYS A 195 3.36 -13.41 1.10
N LYS A 196 2.33 -12.79 1.69
CA LYS A 196 0.96 -12.84 1.19
C LYS A 196 0.79 -12.23 -0.19
N ILE A 197 1.50 -11.15 -0.51
CA ILE A 197 1.52 -10.56 -1.85
C ILE A 197 2.02 -11.57 -2.88
N ILE A 198 3.15 -12.24 -2.58
CA ILE A 198 3.75 -13.22 -3.50
C ILE A 198 2.88 -14.46 -3.68
N GLU A 199 2.25 -14.93 -2.60
CA GLU A 199 1.32 -16.05 -2.63
C GLU A 199 0.05 -15.71 -3.41
N ARG A 200 -0.51 -14.51 -3.21
CA ARG A 200 -1.74 -14.09 -3.88
C ARG A 200 -1.55 -13.82 -5.36
N TRP A 201 -0.51 -13.05 -5.72
CA TRP A 201 -0.22 -12.69 -7.10
C TRP A 201 0.99 -13.45 -7.63
N SER A 202 0.86 -14.78 -7.68
CA SER A 202 1.89 -15.69 -8.19
C SER A 202 2.27 -15.44 -9.67
N HIS A 203 1.41 -14.75 -10.42
CA HIS A 203 1.64 -14.36 -11.81
C HIS A 203 2.44 -13.06 -11.97
N LEU A 204 2.82 -12.37 -10.87
CA LEU A 204 3.69 -11.20 -10.97
C LEU A 204 5.02 -11.55 -11.64
N PRO A 205 5.50 -10.76 -12.62
CA PRO A 205 6.82 -10.91 -13.19
C PRO A 205 7.92 -10.80 -12.13
N ASP A 206 9.02 -11.52 -12.31
CA ASP A 206 10.14 -11.49 -11.35
C ASP A 206 10.82 -10.11 -11.24
N ASN A 207 10.72 -9.30 -12.28
CA ASN A 207 11.24 -7.93 -12.31
C ASN A 207 10.30 -6.89 -11.68
N SER A 208 9.08 -7.27 -11.30
CA SER A 208 8.20 -6.44 -10.47
C SER A 208 8.85 -6.19 -9.11
N ARG A 209 8.55 -5.05 -8.50
CA ARG A 209 9.11 -4.65 -7.20
C ARG A 209 7.99 -4.47 -6.19
N ILE A 210 8.25 -4.90 -4.96
CA ILE A 210 7.40 -4.65 -3.82
C ILE A 210 8.17 -3.72 -2.89
N TYR A 211 7.56 -2.58 -2.59
CA TYR A 211 8.01 -1.69 -1.53
C TYR A 211 6.98 -1.73 -0.41
N ALA A 212 7.39 -2.07 0.79
CA ALA A 212 6.54 -2.06 1.97
C ALA A 212 7.26 -1.30 3.09
N TYR A 213 6.61 -0.29 3.63
CA TYR A 213 7.08 0.53 4.74
C TYR A 213 6.07 0.42 5.88
N LEU A 214 6.55 0.35 7.11
CA LEU A 214 5.71 0.38 8.29
C LEU A 214 6.35 1.21 9.38
N GLU A 215 5.55 2.06 10.01
CA GLU A 215 5.92 2.90 11.14
C GLU A 215 4.98 2.61 12.32
N SER A 216 5.54 2.15 13.42
CA SER A 216 4.87 1.98 14.71
C SER A 216 4.99 3.26 15.53
N ILE A 217 3.84 3.80 15.97
CA ILE A 217 3.77 4.99 16.82
C ILE A 217 3.80 4.50 18.28
N GLU A 218 5.01 4.33 18.84
CA GLU A 218 5.19 3.62 20.11
C GLU A 218 4.40 4.23 21.27
N SER A 219 3.78 3.37 22.08
CA SER A 219 2.91 3.79 23.19
C SER A 219 3.66 4.04 24.50
N ILE A 220 4.83 3.42 24.69
CA ILE A 220 5.65 3.51 25.91
C ILE A 220 6.99 4.20 25.67
N HIS A 221 7.26 4.64 24.44
CA HIS A 221 8.47 5.35 24.04
C HIS A 221 8.10 6.61 23.25
N PRO A 222 8.87 7.71 23.38
CA PRO A 222 8.61 8.94 22.63
C PRO A 222 9.04 8.87 21.16
N GLN A 223 9.80 7.85 20.76
CA GLN A 223 10.24 7.65 19.38
C GLN A 223 9.35 6.64 18.65
N ASN A 224 9.08 6.90 17.37
CA ASN A 224 8.48 5.90 16.49
C ASN A 224 9.53 4.89 16.02
N ILE A 225 9.11 3.66 15.76
CA ILE A 225 9.95 2.62 15.19
C ILE A 225 9.47 2.33 13.78
N ALA A 226 10.37 2.37 12.80
CA ALA A 226 10.02 2.14 11.40
C ALA A 226 10.94 1.12 10.74
N ALA A 227 10.39 0.38 9.79
CA ALA A 227 11.12 -0.56 8.94
C ALA A 227 10.59 -0.49 7.51
N TYR A 228 11.38 -0.94 6.55
CA TYR A 228 10.94 -1.10 5.17
C TYR A 228 11.58 -2.29 4.48
N ILE A 229 10.90 -2.81 3.47
CA ILE A 229 11.38 -3.81 2.52
C ILE A 229 11.24 -3.22 1.11
N ASP A 230 12.31 -3.23 0.33
CA ASP A 230 12.30 -2.97 -1.11
C ASP A 230 12.96 -4.15 -1.82
N ILE A 231 12.16 -4.94 -2.53
CA ILE A 231 12.58 -6.23 -3.07
C ILE A 231 11.95 -6.51 -4.42
N SER A 232 12.67 -7.20 -5.31
CA SER A 232 12.04 -7.75 -6.52
C SER A 232 11.23 -9.00 -6.18
N VAL A 233 10.14 -9.22 -6.92
CA VAL A 233 9.29 -10.41 -6.78
C VAL A 233 10.11 -11.70 -6.94
N GLY A 234 11.01 -11.75 -7.91
CA GLY A 234 11.87 -12.92 -8.11
C GLY A 234 12.78 -13.20 -6.91
N ARG A 235 13.36 -12.16 -6.29
CA ARG A 235 14.18 -12.33 -5.08
C ARG A 235 13.34 -12.74 -3.89
N ALA A 236 12.15 -12.17 -3.71
CA ALA A 236 11.23 -12.54 -2.64
C ALA A 236 10.84 -14.03 -2.71
N ARG A 237 10.51 -14.53 -3.91
CA ARG A 237 10.21 -15.96 -4.15
C ARG A 237 11.37 -16.87 -3.74
N LEU A 238 12.60 -16.50 -4.05
CA LEU A 238 13.79 -17.28 -3.67
C LEU A 238 14.00 -17.32 -2.15
N LEU A 239 13.69 -16.23 -1.45
CA LEU A 239 13.82 -16.17 0.00
C LEU A 239 12.72 -16.95 0.72
N LEU A 240 11.50 -16.99 0.17
CA LEU A 240 10.36 -17.72 0.76
C LEU A 240 10.42 -19.25 0.56
N LYS A 241 11.24 -19.73 -0.38
CA LYS A 241 11.48 -21.17 -0.60
C LYS A 241 12.50 -21.78 0.36
N LYS A 242 13.21 -20.95 1.14
CA LYS A 242 14.16 -21.37 2.17
C LYS A 242 13.48 -21.41 3.53
#